data_AF-A0A2X4XE01-F1
#
_entry.id   AF-A0A2X4XE01-F1
#
_cell.length_a   1.000
_cell.length_b   1.000
_cell.length_c   1.000
_cell.angle_alpha   90.00
_cell.angle_beta   90.00
_cell.angle_gamma   90.00
#
_symmetry.space_group_name_H-M   'P 1'
#
loop_
_entity.id
_entity.type
_entity.pdbx_description
1 polymer ?
#
loop_
_entity_poly.entity_id
_entity_poly.type
_entity_poly.pdbx_seq_one_letter_code
_entity_poly.pdbx_strand_id
1 'polypeptide(L)'
;MTMGRFTYRIAPLFLLCLPFLGQSERQDPFQVEESQRCQAQVKKEANALLTWRLAGVIRSGETELGWVQVPEGAWLALNGRAPLPLTYWQLRRVADGTAQFLADPSLRSRCRPNALIEIILGK
;
A
#
# COMPACT_ATOMS: atom_id res chain seq x y z
N MET A 1 -40.57 9.07 -72.08
CA MET A 1 -39.15 8.69 -71.97
C MET A 1 -38.35 9.93 -71.61
N THR A 2 -38.14 10.15 -70.31
CA THR A 2 -37.52 11.37 -69.76
C THR A 2 -36.08 11.07 -69.34
N MET A 3 -35.14 11.76 -69.99
CA MET A 3 -33.72 11.79 -69.68
C MET A 3 -33.47 12.42 -68.31
N GLY A 4 -32.56 11.81 -67.53
CA GLY A 4 -32.09 12.33 -66.25
C GLY A 4 -31.02 13.41 -66.37
N ARG A 5 -30.75 14.05 -65.23
CA ARG A 5 -29.46 14.66 -64.88
C ARG A 5 -29.36 14.71 -63.36
N PHE A 6 -28.53 13.84 -62.81
CA PHE A 6 -28.17 13.81 -61.40
C PHE A 6 -27.21 14.97 -61.10
N THR A 7 -27.63 15.88 -60.24
CA THR A 7 -26.79 16.93 -59.66
C THR A 7 -26.04 16.38 -58.46
N TYR A 8 -24.72 16.27 -58.58
CA TYR A 8 -23.82 15.94 -57.48
C TYR A 8 -23.68 17.15 -56.55
N ARG A 9 -24.24 17.07 -55.33
CA ARG A 9 -23.85 17.95 -54.22
C ARG A 9 -22.71 17.29 -53.47
N ILE A 10 -21.51 17.84 -53.64
CA ILE A 10 -20.33 17.48 -52.87
C ILE A 10 -20.51 18.08 -51.47
N ALA A 11 -20.79 17.23 -50.49
CA ALA A 11 -20.67 17.56 -49.09
C ALA A 11 -19.31 17.04 -48.58
N PRO A 12 -18.48 17.91 -48.00
CA PRO A 12 -17.64 17.50 -46.89
C PRO A 12 -17.67 18.63 -45.84
N LEU A 13 -17.67 18.37 -44.54
CA LEU A 13 -16.55 17.82 -43.84
C LEU A 13 -17.07 17.44 -42.44
N PHE A 14 -17.31 16.16 -42.22
CA PHE A 14 -17.30 15.61 -40.88
C PHE A 14 -15.85 15.22 -40.61
N LEU A 15 -15.15 15.95 -39.76
CA LEU A 15 -13.94 15.45 -39.10
C LEU A 15 -13.67 16.27 -37.82
N LEU A 16 -14.34 15.80 -36.78
CA LEU A 16 -13.94 15.90 -35.39
C LEU A 16 -12.49 15.40 -35.25
N CYS A 17 -11.56 16.30 -34.95
CA CYS A 17 -10.30 15.95 -34.31
C CYS A 17 -10.01 17.01 -33.24
N LEU A 18 -10.63 16.84 -32.08
CA LEU A 18 -10.09 17.38 -30.84
C LEU A 18 -8.67 16.81 -30.70
N PRO A 19 -7.61 17.63 -30.61
CA PRO A 19 -6.33 17.09 -30.24
C PRO A 19 -6.50 16.60 -28.81
N PHE A 20 -6.53 15.27 -28.65
CA PHE A 20 -6.10 14.68 -27.40
C PHE A 20 -4.71 15.25 -27.15
N LEU A 21 -4.62 16.26 -26.29
CA LEU A 21 -3.42 16.55 -25.52
C LEU A 21 -3.20 15.33 -24.64
N GLY A 22 -2.72 14.26 -25.26
CA GLY A 22 -2.06 13.17 -24.57
C GLY A 22 -0.85 13.81 -23.92
N GLN A 23 -1.02 14.25 -22.68
CA GLN A 23 0.10 14.32 -21.76
C GLN A 23 0.65 12.91 -21.70
N SER A 24 1.63 12.61 -22.55
CA SER A 24 2.56 11.54 -22.28
C SER A 24 3.29 12.00 -21.03
N GLU A 25 2.71 11.68 -19.88
CA GLU A 25 3.41 11.66 -18.61
C GLU A 25 4.62 10.78 -18.88
N ARG A 26 5.79 11.41 -19.10
CA ARG A 26 7.05 10.71 -19.34
C ARG A 26 7.27 9.86 -18.08
N GLN A 27 6.86 8.60 -18.16
CA GLN A 27 7.18 7.61 -17.15
C GLN A 27 8.68 7.48 -17.16
N ASP A 28 9.30 8.03 -16.12
CA ASP A 28 10.72 7.87 -15.89
C ASP A 28 10.99 6.36 -15.72
N PRO A 29 11.74 5.72 -16.64
CA PRO A 29 11.99 4.29 -16.59
C PRO A 29 12.73 3.86 -15.31
N PHE A 30 13.35 4.77 -14.56
CA PHE A 30 14.02 4.48 -13.30
C PHE A 30 13.07 4.42 -12.08
N GLN A 31 11.84 4.96 -12.18
CA GLN A 31 10.86 4.87 -11.07
C GLN A 31 10.34 3.46 -10.81
N VAL A 32 10.35 2.61 -11.84
CA VAL A 32 9.96 1.19 -11.70
C VAL A 32 10.95 0.46 -10.79
N GLU A 33 12.24 0.80 -10.86
CA GLU A 33 13.26 0.16 -10.05
C GLU A 33 13.20 0.58 -8.57
N GLU A 34 12.98 1.87 -8.30
CA GLU A 34 12.84 2.37 -6.92
C GLU A 34 11.60 1.81 -6.22
N SER A 35 10.46 1.79 -6.91
CA SER A 35 9.21 1.23 -6.38
C SER A 35 9.32 -0.27 -6.10
N GLN A 36 9.98 -1.04 -6.99
CA GLN A 36 10.28 -2.45 -6.77
C GLN A 36 11.18 -2.68 -5.56
N ARG A 37 12.24 -1.87 -5.40
CA ARG A 37 13.13 -1.95 -4.23
C ARG A 37 12.38 -1.65 -2.94
N CYS A 38 11.52 -0.62 -2.91
CA CYS A 38 10.69 -0.36 -1.73
C CYS A 38 9.79 -1.56 -1.41
N GLN A 39 9.07 -2.09 -2.41
CA GLN A 39 8.18 -3.24 -2.20
C GLN A 39 8.94 -4.46 -1.65
N ALA A 40 10.15 -4.72 -2.15
CA ALA A 40 10.99 -5.80 -1.64
C ALA A 40 11.36 -5.61 -0.16
N GLN A 41 11.72 -4.40 0.26
CA GLN A 41 12.06 -4.11 1.66
C GLN A 41 10.82 -4.18 2.58
N VAL A 42 9.69 -3.60 2.16
CA VAL A 42 8.43 -3.69 2.92
C VAL A 42 8.03 -5.15 3.12
N LYS A 43 8.14 -5.98 2.08
CA LYS A 43 7.84 -7.42 2.14
C LYS A 43 8.83 -8.18 3.02
N LYS A 44 10.11 -7.83 2.98
CA LYS A 44 11.14 -8.43 3.85
C LYS A 44 10.82 -8.17 5.32
N GLU A 45 10.53 -6.92 5.67
CA GLU A 45 10.18 -6.55 7.04
C GLU A 45 8.83 -7.17 7.47
N ALA A 46 7.86 -7.24 6.56
CA ALA A 46 6.59 -7.95 6.78
C ALA A 46 6.80 -9.42 7.17
N ASN A 47 7.67 -10.11 6.44
CA ASN A 47 7.99 -11.51 6.73
C ASN A 47 8.68 -11.65 8.09
N ALA A 48 9.57 -10.72 8.45
CA ALA A 48 10.19 -10.71 9.78
C ALA A 48 9.14 -10.47 10.88
N LEU A 49 8.23 -9.51 10.68
CA LEU A 49 7.14 -9.23 11.62
C LEU A 49 6.23 -10.44 11.83
N LEU A 50 5.93 -11.21 10.78
CA LEU A 50 5.13 -12.44 10.88
C LEU A 50 5.80 -13.55 11.72
N THR A 51 7.10 -13.46 11.97
CA THR A 51 7.81 -14.40 12.86
C THR A 51 7.81 -13.97 14.33
N TRP A 52 7.34 -12.75 14.62
CA TRP A 52 7.19 -12.29 16.00
C TRP A 52 6.01 -12.99 16.66
N ARG A 53 6.12 -13.21 17.96
CA ARG A 53 5.08 -13.87 18.75
C ARG A 53 4.50 -12.91 19.76
N LEU A 54 3.19 -12.67 19.68
CA LEU A 54 2.49 -11.98 20.75
C LEU A 54 2.43 -12.93 21.94
N ALA A 55 3.08 -12.54 23.03
CA ALA A 55 3.32 -13.38 24.19
C ALA A 55 2.44 -13.00 25.39
N GLY A 56 1.91 -11.79 25.41
CA GLY A 56 0.90 -11.40 26.39
C GLY A 56 0.24 -10.06 26.04
N VAL A 57 -0.94 -9.87 26.60
CA VAL A 57 -1.69 -8.60 26.54
C VAL A 57 -2.19 -8.29 27.94
N ILE A 58 -2.05 -7.04 28.36
CA ILE A 58 -2.61 -6.54 29.62
C ILE A 58 -3.53 -5.39 29.32
N ARG A 59 -4.69 -5.38 29.96
CA ARG A 59 -5.67 -4.31 29.85
C ARG A 59 -5.67 -3.47 31.12
N SER A 60 -5.62 -2.15 30.96
CA SER A 60 -5.74 -1.16 32.03
C SER A 60 -6.78 -0.11 31.63
N GLY A 61 -7.99 -0.24 32.16
CA GLY A 61 -9.14 0.56 31.70
C GLY A 61 -9.40 0.31 30.21
N GLU A 62 -9.47 1.38 29.43
CA GLU A 62 -9.68 1.35 27.98
C GLU A 62 -8.40 1.11 27.16
N THR A 63 -7.24 0.97 27.82
CA THR A 63 -5.95 0.78 27.14
C THR A 63 -5.52 -0.68 27.19
N GLU A 64 -5.18 -1.25 26.05
CA GLU A 64 -4.50 -2.53 25.95
C GLU A 64 -3.03 -2.34 25.56
N LEU A 65 -2.16 -3.07 26.26
CA LEU A 65 -0.72 -3.10 26.04
C LEU A 65 -0.32 -4.54 25.73
N GLY A 66 0.58 -4.72 24.77
CA GLY A 66 1.07 -6.05 24.37
C GLY A 66 2.56 -6.22 24.64
N TRP A 67 3.01 -7.47 24.64
CA TRP A 67 4.44 -7.84 24.62
C TRP A 67 4.67 -8.84 23.50
N VAL A 68 5.64 -8.56 22.65
CA VAL A 68 6.05 -9.48 21.60
C VAL A 68 7.46 -10.00 21.86
N GLN A 69 7.67 -11.26 21.51
CA GLN A 69 8.99 -11.85 21.42
C GLN A 69 9.43 -11.84 19.95
N VAL A 70 10.58 -11.23 19.67
CA VAL A 70 11.20 -11.26 18.34
C VAL A 70 11.99 -12.56 18.15
N PRO A 71 12.30 -12.98 16.90
CA PRO A 71 13.00 -14.24 16.62
C PRO A 71 14.35 -14.38 17.34
N GLU A 72 15.03 -13.26 17.57
CA GLU A 72 16.29 -13.19 18.31
C GLU A 72 16.12 -13.42 19.82
N GLY A 73 14.88 -13.60 20.29
CA GLY A 73 14.53 -13.87 21.68
C GLY A 73 14.30 -12.62 22.54
N ALA A 74 14.52 -11.42 22.00
CA ALA A 74 14.30 -10.17 22.71
C ALA A 74 12.80 -9.87 22.92
N TRP A 75 12.50 -9.15 23.99
CA TRP A 75 11.15 -8.77 24.37
C TRP A 75 10.91 -7.30 24.05
N LEU A 76 9.83 -7.01 23.32
CA LEU A 76 9.43 -5.64 22.96
C LEU A 76 8.03 -5.35 23.49
N ALA A 77 7.86 -4.16 24.07
CA ALA A 77 6.56 -3.67 24.52
C ALA A 77 5.81 -3.00 23.36
N LEU A 78 4.53 -3.36 23.20
CA LEU A 78 3.59 -2.77 22.25
C LEU A 78 2.67 -1.80 22.99
N ASN A 79 3.07 -0.54 23.06
CA ASN A 79 2.34 0.50 23.79
C ASN A 79 2.14 1.81 22.98
N GLY A 80 2.43 1.78 21.68
CA GLY A 80 2.30 2.91 20.75
C GLY A 80 3.31 4.06 20.95
N ARG A 81 4.05 4.07 22.07
CA ARG A 81 5.05 5.11 22.41
C ARG A 81 6.48 4.62 22.25
N ALA A 82 6.70 3.32 22.47
CA ALA A 82 8.02 2.71 22.32
C ALA A 82 8.37 2.59 20.83
N PRO A 83 9.57 3.02 20.42
CA PRO A 83 10.03 2.79 19.06
C PRO A 83 10.20 1.29 18.83
N LEU A 84 9.66 0.80 17.72
CA LEU A 84 9.88 -0.57 17.26
C LEU A 84 11.05 -0.57 16.28
N PRO A 85 11.81 -1.67 16.19
CA PRO A 85 12.88 -1.83 15.19
C PRO A 85 12.29 -2.12 13.79
N LEU A 86 11.32 -1.32 13.38
CA LEU A 86 10.55 -1.44 12.15
C LEU A 86 10.62 -0.10 11.42
N THR A 87 10.98 -0.13 10.14
CA THR A 87 11.09 1.08 9.31
C THR A 87 9.79 1.34 8.56
N TYR A 88 9.10 0.26 8.15
CA TYR A 88 7.97 0.35 7.24
C TYR A 88 6.64 -0.06 7.87
N TRP A 89 6.68 -0.60 9.09
CA TRP A 89 5.51 -1.08 9.82
C TRP A 89 5.37 -0.34 11.16
N GLN A 90 4.15 0.11 11.44
CA GLN A 90 3.82 0.81 12.68
C GLN A 90 2.74 0.05 13.44
N LEU A 91 2.86 0.01 14.77
CA LEU A 91 1.79 -0.51 15.62
C LEU A 91 0.57 0.40 15.51
N ARG A 92 -0.55 -0.17 15.05
CA ARG A 92 -1.83 0.53 15.00
C ARG A 92 -2.54 0.44 16.34
N ARG A 93 -2.70 -0.78 16.87
CA ARG A 93 -3.36 -1.05 18.15
C ARG A 93 -3.04 -2.46 18.64
N VAL A 94 -3.23 -2.66 19.93
CA VAL A 94 -3.41 -3.98 20.55
C VAL A 94 -4.87 -4.04 20.99
N ALA A 95 -5.60 -5.07 20.57
CA ALA A 95 -7.01 -5.26 20.90
C ALA A 95 -7.35 -6.75 20.84
N ASP A 96 -8.13 -7.24 21.81
CA ASP A 96 -8.72 -8.59 21.78
C ASP A 96 -7.67 -9.71 21.61
N GLY A 97 -6.51 -9.56 22.26
CA GLY A 97 -5.42 -10.53 22.13
C GLY A 97 -4.71 -10.51 20.77
N THR A 98 -4.87 -9.42 20.01
CA THR A 98 -4.28 -9.24 18.68
C THR A 98 -3.50 -7.94 18.60
N ALA A 99 -2.28 -8.00 18.08
CA ALA A 99 -1.49 -6.82 17.73
C ALA A 99 -1.63 -6.54 16.23
N GLN A 100 -2.09 -5.35 15.89
CA GLN A 100 -2.31 -4.91 14.51
C GLN A 100 -1.22 -3.94 14.08
N PHE A 101 -0.60 -4.23 12.94
CA PHE A 101 0.45 -3.41 12.33
C PHE A 101 0.01 -2.94 10.95
N LEU A 102 0.19 -1.65 10.70
CA LEU A 102 -0.08 -1.04 9.40
C LEU A 102 1.22 -0.63 8.75
N ALA A 103 1.29 -0.79 7.43
CA ALA A 103 2.35 -0.17 6.66
C ALA A 103 2.32 1.36 6.79
N ASP A 104 3.50 1.97 6.87
CA ASP A 104 3.65 3.42 7.04
C ASP A 104 2.96 4.19 5.89
N PRO A 105 2.02 5.11 6.19
CA PRO A 105 1.29 5.87 5.18
C PRO A 105 2.20 6.71 4.25
N SER A 106 3.37 7.14 4.72
CA SER A 106 4.34 7.91 3.93
C SER A 106 4.92 7.11 2.75
N LEU A 107 4.75 5.78 2.75
CA LEU A 107 5.17 4.90 1.67
C LEU A 107 4.16 4.82 0.52
N ARG A 108 2.94 5.35 0.69
CA ARG A 108 1.88 5.26 -0.33
C ARG A 108 2.29 5.85 -1.68
N SER A 109 3.07 6.93 -1.67
CA SER A 109 3.60 7.56 -2.89
C SER A 109 4.68 6.73 -3.59
N ARG A 110 5.45 5.92 -2.84
CA ARG A 110 6.62 5.18 -3.34
C ARG A 110 6.34 3.73 -3.73
N CYS A 111 5.49 3.04 -2.96
CA CYS A 111 5.31 1.60 -3.08
C CYS A 111 3.87 1.12 -2.86
N ARG A 112 2.93 2.05 -2.56
CA ARG A 112 1.52 1.77 -2.28
C ARG A 112 1.27 0.60 -1.31
N PRO A 113 1.98 0.51 -0.16
CA PRO A 113 1.70 -0.58 0.76
C PRO A 113 0.39 -0.26 1.50
N ASN A 114 -0.68 -0.96 1.17
CA ASN A 114 -1.92 -0.93 1.95
C ASN A 114 -2.15 -2.31 2.55
N ALA A 115 -1.26 -2.68 3.46
CA ALA A 115 -1.26 -3.99 4.10
C ALA A 115 -1.40 -3.84 5.62
N LEU A 116 -2.21 -4.73 6.20
CA LEU A 116 -2.42 -4.91 7.63
C LEU A 116 -1.84 -6.28 8.00
N ILE A 117 -0.98 -6.31 9.02
CA ILE A 117 -0.48 -7.55 9.61
C ILE A 117 -1.07 -7.67 11.01
N GLU A 118 -1.54 -8.88 11.33
CA GLU A 118 -2.10 -9.21 12.63
C GLU A 118 -1.30 -10.34 13.26
N ILE A 119 -0.88 -10.14 14.50
CA ILE A 119 -0.22 -11.16 15.31
C ILE A 119 -1.15 -11.49 16.47
N ILE A 120 -1.49 -12.76 16.60
CA ILE A 120 -2.48 -13.25 17.57
C ILE A 120 -1.74 -13.92 18.72
N LEU A 121 -2.21 -13.69 19.94
CA LEU A 121 -1.66 -14.27 21.16
C LEU A 121 -1.63 -15.81 21.06
N GLY A 122 -0.46 -16.41 21.27
CA GLY A 122 -0.29 -17.86 21.34
C GLY A 122 -0.29 -18.60 19.99
N LYS A 123 -0.17 -17.91 18.86
CA LYS A 123 0.01 -18.51 17.53
C LYS A 123 1.44 -18.39 17.01
#